data_AF-A0A7Y9GLL4-F1
#
_entry.id   AF-A0A7Y9GLL4-F1
#
_cell.length_a   1.000
_cell.length_b   1.000
_cell.length_c   1.000
_cell.angle_alpha   90.00
_cell.angle_beta   90.00
_cell.angle_gamma   90.00
#
_symmetry.space_group_name_H-M   'P 1'
#
loop_
_entity.id
_entity.type
_entity.pdbx_description
1 polymer ?
#
loop_
_entity_poly.entity_id
_entity_poly.type
_entity_poly.pdbx_seq_one_letter_code
_entity_poly.pdbx_strand_id
1 'polypeptide(L)' 'MDNYWLAVIWSLMPTVVVSAIFFFVLRSVVRADRTERREYARIEAEERAKRGLPPVADAK' A
#
# COMPACT_ATOMS: atom_id res chain seq x y z
N MET A 1 -17.58 30.30 23.82
CA MET A 1 -17.68 29.61 22.52
C MET A 1 -16.54 28.61 22.31
N ASP A 2 -15.35 28.86 22.85
CA ASP A 2 -14.17 28.00 22.65
C ASP A 2 -14.34 26.59 23.20
N ASN A 3 -15.00 26.45 24.36
CA ASN A 3 -15.23 25.14 24.99
C ASN A 3 -16.14 24.21 24.17
N TYR A 4 -17.07 24.77 23.40
CA TYR A 4 -17.96 23.98 22.52
C TYR A 4 -17.17 23.37 21.36
N TRP A 5 -16.34 24.18 20.69
CA TRP A 5 -15.48 23.71 19.62
C TRP A 5 -14.44 22.69 20.10
N LEU A 6 -13.88 22.89 21.29
CA LEU A 6 -13.00 21.91 21.94
C LEU A 6 -13.69 20.57 22.18
N ALA A 7 -14.93 20.57 22.67
CA ALA A 7 -15.71 19.35 22.90
C ALA A 7 -16.06 18.62 21.60
N VAL A 8 -16.37 19.36 20.52
CA VAL A 8 -16.64 18.78 19.20
C VAL A 8 -15.39 18.10 18.63
N ILE A 9 -14.23 18.76 18.70
CA ILE A 9 -12.97 18.17 18.21
C ILE A 9 -12.59 16.93 19.02
N TRP A 10 -12.68 16.99 20.35
CA TRP A 10 -12.36 15.85 21.21
C TRP A 10 -13.30 14.66 21.04
N SER A 11 -14.58 14.89 20.73
CA SER A 11 -15.54 13.81 20.51
C SER A 11 -15.40 13.15 19.14
N LEU A 12 -14.96 13.89 18.11
CA LEU A 12 -14.72 13.38 16.76
C LEU A 12 -13.32 12.78 16.56
N MET A 13 -12.34 13.18 17.37
CA MET A 13 -10.96 12.69 17.30
C MET A 13 -10.86 11.15 17.25
N PRO A 14 -11.55 10.39 18.13
CA PRO A 14 -11.43 8.93 18.15
C PRO A 14 -11.86 8.27 16.83
N THR A 15 -12.97 8.72 16.24
CA THR A 15 -13.48 8.14 14.99
C THR A 15 -12.58 8.49 13.81
N VAL A 16 -12.10 9.74 13.74
CA VAL A 16 -11.17 10.18 12.70
C VAL A 16 -9.87 9.40 12.77
N VAL A 17 -9.32 9.18 13.96
CA VAL A 17 -8.08 8.40 14.16
C VAL A 17 -8.27 6.96 13.66
N VAL A 18 -9.37 6.30 14.05
CA VAL A 18 -9.67 4.93 13.60
C VAL A 18 -9.83 4.88 12.08
N SER A 19 -10.58 5.81 11.49
CA SER A 19 -10.76 5.89 10.03
C SER A 19 -9.44 6.15 9.30
N ALA A 20 -8.58 7.01 9.83
CA ALA A 20 -7.27 7.31 9.25
C ALA A 20 -6.35 6.08 9.28
N ILE A 21 -6.29 5.36 10.41
CA ILE A 21 -5.52 4.12 10.52
C ILE A 21 -6.07 3.06 9.56
N PHE A 22 -7.38 2.87 9.53
CA PHE A 22 -8.03 1.91 8.64
C PHE A 22 -7.73 2.20 7.16
N PHE A 23 -7.85 3.47 6.74
CA PHE A 23 -7.48 3.90 5.40
C PHE A 23 -6.00 3.65 5.11
N PHE A 24 -5.12 3.91 6.07
CA PHE A 24 -3.68 3.68 5.90
C PHE A 24 -3.36 2.19 5.72
N VAL A 25 -4.03 1.30 6.48
CA VAL A 25 -3.90 -0.16 6.32
C VAL A 25 -4.41 -0.61 4.95
N LEU A 26 -5.59 -0.18 4.52
CA LEU A 26 -6.09 -0.52 3.17
C LEU A 26 -5.14 -0.01 2.08
N ARG A 27 -4.67 1.22 2.23
CA ARG A 27 -3.71 1.86 1.32
C ARG A 27 -2.39 1.09 1.26
N SER A 28 -1.89 0.60 2.40
CA SER A 28 -0.64 -0.15 2.49
C SER A 28 -0.77 -1.52 1.86
N VAL A 29 -1.87 -2.25 2.12
CA VAL A 29 -2.14 -3.56 1.52
C VAL A 29 -2.23 -3.46 0.00
N VAL A 30 -3.00 -2.50 -0.53
CA VAL A 30 -3.14 -2.27 -1.98
C VAL A 30 -1.81 -1.86 -2.63
N ARG A 31 -0.95 -1.14 -1.89
CA ARG A 31 0.39 -0.77 -2.39
C ARG A 31 1.35 -1.96 -2.35
N ALA A 32 1.31 -2.76 -1.30
CA ALA A 32 2.18 -3.93 -1.11
C ALA A 32 1.95 -4.97 -2.21
N ASP A 33 0.70 -5.30 -2.53
CA ASP A 33 0.36 -6.26 -3.61
C ASP A 33 0.97 -5.84 -4.98
N ARG A 34 1.01 -4.52 -5.26
CA ARG A 34 1.64 -4.00 -6.48
C ARG A 34 3.17 -4.06 -6.45
N THR A 35 3.78 -3.92 -5.28
CA THR A 35 5.25 -4.00 -5.13
C THR A 35 5.71 -5.45 -5.23
N GLU A 36 5.01 -6.38 -4.58
CA GLU A 36 5.38 -7.80 -4.60
C GLU A 36 5.40 -8.35 -6.02
N ARG A 37 4.36 -8.10 -6.84
CA ARG A 37 4.35 -8.55 -8.24
C ARG A 37 5.50 -7.99 -9.08
N ARG A 38 5.95 -6.76 -8.81
CA ARG A 38 7.05 -6.12 -9.53
C ARG A 38 8.41 -6.69 -9.13
N GLU A 39 8.63 -6.91 -7.85
CA GLU A 39 9.88 -7.47 -7.34
C GLU A 39 10.02 -8.95 -7.74
N TYR A 40 8.94 -9.74 -7.69
CA TYR A 40 8.96 -11.12 -8.19
C TYR A 40 9.31 -11.19 -9.69
N ALA A 41 8.70 -10.35 -10.53
CA ALA A 41 9.01 -10.30 -11.95
C ALA A 41 10.47 -9.88 -12.22
N ARG A 42 10.99 -8.94 -11.42
CA ARG A 42 12.39 -8.51 -11.52
C ARG A 42 13.37 -9.62 -11.13
N ILE A 43 13.13 -10.30 -10.01
CA ILE A 43 13.97 -11.40 -9.54
C ILE A 43 13.96 -12.55 -10.55
N GLU A 44 12.79 -12.90 -11.10
CA GLU A 44 12.68 -13.97 -12.08
C GLU A 44 13.37 -13.62 -13.41
N ALA A 45 13.35 -12.36 -13.83
CA ALA A 45 14.10 -11.88 -15.00
C ALA A 45 15.62 -11.95 -14.76
N GLU A 46 16.09 -11.58 -13.57
CA GLU A 46 17.50 -11.70 -13.18
C GLU A 46 17.97 -13.16 -13.15
N GLU A 47 17.14 -14.08 -12.64
CA GLU A 47 17.46 -15.52 -12.66
C GLU A 47 17.45 -16.11 -14.07
N ARG A 48 16.50 -15.72 -14.93
CA ARG A 48 16.48 -16.17 -16.33
C ARG A 48 17.68 -15.66 -17.12
N ALA A 49 18.08 -14.40 -16.92
CA ALA A 49 19.27 -13.84 -17.53
C ALA A 49 20.54 -14.61 -17.12
N LYS A 50 20.68 -14.95 -15.84
CA LYS A 50 21.78 -15.79 -15.34
C LYS A 50 21.76 -17.20 -15.93
N ARG A 51 20.56 -17.74 -16.20
CA ARG A 51 20.37 -19.07 -16.81
C ARG A 51 20.40 -19.06 -18.35
N GLY A 52 20.62 -17.90 -18.99
CA GLY A 52 20.64 -17.76 -20.45
C GLY A 52 19.28 -18.00 -21.12
N LEU A 53 18.19 -17.92 -20.38
CA LEU A 53 16.83 -18.11 -20.89
C LEU A 53 16.30 -16.80 -21.49
N PRO A 54 15.53 -16.87 -22.61
CA PRO A 54 14.94 -15.68 -23.21
C PRO A 54 13.95 -15.00 -22.23
N PRO A 55 13.80 -13.67 -22.27
CA PRO A 55 12.85 -12.95 -21.43
C PRO A 55 11.43 -13.41 -21.75
N VAL A 56 10.58 -13.53 -20.72
CA VAL A 56 9.16 -13.86 -20.93
C VAL A 56 8.55 -12.69 -21.69
N ALA A 57 8.04 -12.99 -22.88
CA ALA A 57 7.30 -12.01 -23.65
C ALA A 57 6.14 -11.51 -22.80
N ASP A 58 6.08 -10.19 -22.60
CA ASP A 58 4.95 -9.51 -21.97
C ASP A 58 3.66 -10.04 -22.59
N ALA A 59 2.91 -10.81 -21.81
CA ALA A 59 1.52 -11.11 -22.13
C ALA A 59 0.75 -9.80 -21.94
N LYS A 60 0.61 -9.11 -23.07
CA LYS A 60 -0.05 -7.84 -23.30
C LYS A 60 -1.35 -7.64 -22.49
#